data_AF-A0A524QXA8-F1
#
_entry.id   AF-A0A524QXA8-F1
#
_cell.length_a   1.000
_cell.length_b   1.000
_cell.length_c   1.000
_cell.angle_alpha   90.00
_cell.angle_beta   90.00
_cell.angle_gamma   90.00
#
_symmetry.space_group_name_H-M   'P 1'
#
loop_
_entity.id
_entity.type
_entity.pdbx_description
1 polymer ?
#
loop_
_entity_poly.entity_id
_entity_poly.type
_entity_poly.pdbx_seq_one_letter_code
_entity_poly.pdbx_strand_id
1 'polypeptide(L)'
;MPRPSSIGRSGWPAPYSTRRRPNTSREAAARRTPWPEVPETGDRLRFSLVVQAYNEEALLPRLLDSVDVARARYQRGAAAVEVIVADNASTDRTAELGRTRECVVVHVEKRRIAAARNAGAGASRGDVLAFIDADSQIHPDTFNSIDAALASVATIGGTTGTRFERSSLGLRCSYGMLLLLGTMLRLA
;
A
#
# COMPACT_ATOMS: atom_id res chain seq x y z
N MET A 1 46.79 45.58 15.68
CA MET A 1 46.31 44.45 14.85
C MET A 1 44.99 43.93 15.44
N PRO A 2 43.84 44.11 14.75
CA PRO A 2 42.61 43.42 15.11
C PRO A 2 42.59 42.00 14.52
N ARG A 3 42.05 41.05 15.29
CA ARG A 3 41.82 39.66 14.85
C ARG A 3 40.54 39.55 13.99
N PRO A 4 40.45 38.56 13.09
CA PRO A 4 39.49 38.55 11.99
C PRO A 4 38.09 38.07 12.38
N SER A 5 37.13 38.57 11.59
CA SER A 5 35.71 38.27 11.58
C SER A 5 35.39 36.78 11.45
N SER A 6 34.39 36.36 12.21
CA SER A 6 33.83 35.02 12.26
C SER A 6 33.19 34.57 10.93
N ILE A 7 33.40 33.29 10.64
CA ILE A 7 32.83 32.49 9.56
C ILE A 7 31.29 32.52 9.64
N GLY A 8 30.65 32.81 8.49
CA GLY A 8 29.21 32.72 8.30
C GLY A 8 28.70 31.28 8.41
N ARG A 9 27.72 31.07 9.30
CA ARG A 9 26.86 29.88 9.31
C ARG A 9 25.52 30.27 8.71
N SER A 10 25.34 30.03 7.42
CA SER A 10 24.02 30.09 6.78
C SER A 10 23.35 28.71 6.85
N GLY A 11 22.08 28.69 7.32
CA GLY A 11 21.08 27.83 6.69
C GLY A 11 20.62 26.53 7.38
N TRP A 12 20.45 26.49 8.70
CA TRP A 12 19.53 25.52 9.31
C TRP A 12 18.24 26.23 9.73
N PRO A 13 17.04 25.82 9.30
CA PRO A 13 15.80 26.40 9.79
C PRO A 13 15.58 26.05 11.27
N ALA A 14 15.01 27.01 12.00
CA ALA A 14 14.75 26.97 13.45
C ALA A 14 13.94 25.73 13.90
N PRO A 15 14.08 25.31 15.17
CA PRO A 15 13.37 24.15 15.69
C PRO A 15 11.84 24.30 15.58
N TYR A 16 11.19 23.18 15.26
CA TYR A 16 9.74 23.01 15.13
C TYR A 16 8.95 23.86 16.12
N SER A 17 8.17 24.83 15.62
CA SER A 17 7.24 25.58 16.46
C SER A 17 6.17 24.63 17.00
N THR A 18 6.02 24.55 18.33
CA THR A 18 4.99 23.78 19.05
C THR A 18 3.59 24.39 18.95
N ARG A 19 3.30 25.13 17.88
CA ARG A 19 1.99 25.77 17.69
C ARG A 19 0.96 24.68 17.41
N ARG A 20 0.17 24.32 18.43
CA ARG A 20 -0.96 23.40 18.34
C ARG A 20 -1.89 23.90 17.22
N ARG A 21 -1.95 23.19 16.09
CA ARG A 21 -2.86 23.56 15.00
C ARG A 21 -4.29 23.56 15.54
N PRO A 22 -5.11 24.57 15.23
CA PRO A 22 -6.52 24.54 15.60
C PRO A 22 -7.15 23.25 15.05
N ASN A 23 -7.97 22.60 15.88
CA ASN A 23 -8.58 21.32 15.58
C ASN A 23 -9.67 21.50 14.50
N THR A 24 -9.26 21.54 13.23
CA THR A 24 -10.15 21.66 12.05
C THR A 24 -11.00 20.41 11.78
N SER A 25 -10.93 19.38 12.64
CA SER A 25 -11.61 18.09 12.43
C SER A 25 -13.14 18.19 12.43
N ARG A 26 -13.73 19.12 13.21
CA ARG A 26 -15.19 19.30 13.26
C ARG A 26 -15.76 20.01 12.03
N GLU A 27 -15.07 21.03 11.51
CA GLU A 27 -15.49 21.75 10.30
C GLU A 27 -15.20 20.94 9.02
N ALA A 28 -14.12 20.16 8.99
CA ALA A 28 -13.83 19.25 7.88
C ALA A 28 -14.83 18.08 7.81
N ALA A 29 -15.30 17.58 8.95
CA ALA A 29 -16.34 16.54 9.01
C ALA A 29 -17.71 17.05 8.53
N ALA A 30 -18.05 18.31 8.82
CA ALA A 30 -19.31 18.94 8.41
C ALA A 30 -19.36 19.28 6.90
N ARG A 31 -18.21 19.35 6.21
CA ARG A 31 -18.09 19.55 4.76
C ARG A 31 -17.82 18.25 4.00
N ARG A 32 -18.18 17.10 4.56
CA ARG A 32 -18.14 15.84 3.82
C ARG A 32 -19.25 15.87 2.78
N THR A 33 -18.90 16.18 1.54
CA THR A 33 -19.71 15.79 0.39
C THR A 33 -20.01 14.30 0.55
N PRO A 34 -21.26 13.86 0.33
CA PRO A 34 -21.57 12.44 0.25
C PRO A 34 -20.59 11.80 -0.72
N TRP A 35 -20.03 10.65 -0.34
CA TRP A 35 -19.28 9.86 -1.30
C TRP A 35 -20.19 9.61 -2.50
N PRO A 36 -19.74 9.89 -3.73
CA PRO A 36 -20.57 9.67 -4.90
C PRO A 36 -21.04 8.21 -4.91
N GLU A 37 -22.33 7.99 -5.15
CA GLU A 37 -22.89 6.66 -5.30
C GLU A 37 -22.11 5.91 -6.38
N VAL A 38 -21.58 4.74 -6.04
CA VAL A 38 -20.83 3.90 -6.98
C VAL A 38 -21.87 3.12 -7.79
N PRO A 39 -22.00 3.34 -9.12
CA PRO A 39 -22.99 2.62 -9.92
C PRO A 39 -22.68 1.11 -9.97
N GLU A 40 -23.71 0.27 -9.86
CA GLU A 40 -23.56 -1.18 -10.02
C GLU A 40 -23.23 -1.55 -11.48
N THR A 41 -22.31 -2.50 -11.64
CA THR A 41 -21.37 -2.59 -12.77
C THR A 41 -21.59 -3.82 -13.64
N GLY A 42 -21.31 -3.69 -14.95
CA GLY A 42 -21.07 -4.82 -15.85
C GLY A 42 -19.66 -4.88 -16.47
N ASP A 43 -18.88 -3.78 -16.48
CA ASP A 43 -17.69 -3.69 -17.35
C ASP A 43 -16.53 -2.82 -16.81
N ARG A 44 -16.49 -2.49 -15.51
CA ARG A 44 -15.40 -1.66 -14.92
C ARG A 44 -14.45 -2.47 -14.03
N LEU A 45 -13.19 -2.05 -14.02
CA LEU A 45 -12.17 -2.50 -13.09
C LEU A 45 -12.64 -2.29 -11.65
N ARG A 46 -12.66 -3.36 -10.86
CA ARG A 46 -13.04 -3.32 -9.45
C ARG A 46 -11.83 -3.08 -8.54
N PHE A 47 -10.74 -3.78 -8.81
CA PHE A 47 -9.52 -3.71 -7.99
C PHE A 47 -8.35 -3.18 -8.78
N SER A 48 -7.59 -2.25 -8.18
CA SER A 48 -6.20 -1.99 -8.53
C SER A 48 -5.31 -2.57 -7.44
N LEU A 49 -4.62 -3.67 -7.76
CA LEU A 49 -3.61 -4.25 -6.87
C LEU A 49 -2.29 -3.53 -7.09
N VAL A 50 -1.94 -2.61 -6.19
CA VAL A 50 -0.69 -1.85 -6.19
C VAL A 50 0.39 -2.66 -5.48
N VAL A 51 1.30 -3.20 -6.28
CA VAL A 51 2.48 -3.95 -5.83
C VAL A 51 3.66 -3.00 -5.70
N GLN A 52 4.20 -2.86 -4.50
CA GLN A 52 5.47 -2.17 -4.31
C GLN A 52 6.63 -3.13 -4.56
N ALA A 53 7.61 -2.71 -5.39
CA ALA A 53 8.76 -3.54 -5.70
C ALA A 53 10.07 -2.74 -5.70
N TYR A 54 11.13 -3.31 -5.15
CA TYR A 54 12.50 -2.81 -5.26
C TYR A 54 13.47 -3.99 -5.28
N ASN A 55 14.08 -4.27 -6.43
CA ASN A 55 14.98 -5.40 -6.62
C ASN A 55 14.38 -6.76 -6.21
N GLU A 56 13.20 -7.06 -6.74
CA GLU A 56 12.36 -8.21 -6.41
C GLU A 56 12.26 -9.21 -7.57
N GLU A 57 13.27 -9.29 -8.46
CA GLU A 57 13.22 -10.19 -9.62
C GLU A 57 13.03 -11.67 -9.22
N ALA A 58 13.48 -12.05 -8.03
CA ALA A 58 13.36 -13.41 -7.50
C ALA A 58 11.98 -13.72 -6.89
N LEU A 59 11.24 -12.69 -6.43
CA LEU A 59 10.01 -12.87 -5.64
C LEU A 59 8.76 -12.41 -6.36
N LEU A 60 8.84 -11.35 -7.16
CA LEU A 60 7.72 -10.81 -7.94
C LEU A 60 7.00 -11.89 -8.76
N PRO A 61 7.68 -12.84 -9.45
CA PRO A 61 6.98 -13.90 -10.17
C PRO A 61 6.08 -14.76 -9.29
N ARG A 62 6.51 -15.08 -8.06
CA ARG A 62 5.72 -15.89 -7.11
C ARG A 62 4.49 -15.14 -6.62
N LEU A 63 4.61 -13.82 -6.39
CA LEU A 63 3.45 -12.98 -6.10
C LEU A 63 2.47 -13.03 -7.27
N LEU A 64 2.94 -12.75 -8.49
CA LEU A 64 2.09 -12.68 -9.68
C LEU A 64 1.40 -14.02 -9.98
N ASP A 65 2.06 -15.16 -9.75
CA ASP A 65 1.42 -16.48 -9.81
C ASP A 65 0.23 -16.60 -8.84
N SER A 66 0.41 -16.18 -7.58
CA SER A 66 -0.69 -16.19 -6.60
C SER A 66 -1.82 -15.23 -6.97
N VAL A 67 -1.48 -14.11 -7.62
CA VAL A 67 -2.45 -13.13 -8.11
C VAL A 67 -3.27 -13.72 -9.26
N ASP A 68 -2.65 -14.42 -10.20
CA ASP A 68 -3.38 -15.06 -11.31
C ASP A 68 -4.37 -16.11 -10.80
N VAL A 69 -3.98 -16.91 -9.81
CA VAL A 69 -4.88 -17.86 -9.15
C VAL A 69 -6.07 -17.13 -8.50
N ALA A 70 -5.81 -16.03 -7.78
CA ALA A 70 -6.87 -15.26 -7.15
C ALA A 70 -7.79 -14.56 -8.16
N ARG A 71 -7.24 -14.03 -9.26
CA ARG A 71 -8.00 -13.44 -10.38
C ARG A 71 -8.91 -14.47 -11.04
N ALA A 72 -8.40 -15.68 -11.29
CA ALA A 72 -9.17 -16.77 -11.88
C ALA A 72 -10.35 -17.21 -11.01
N ARG A 73 -10.22 -17.11 -9.68
CA ARG A 73 -11.27 -17.47 -8.70
C ARG A 73 -12.22 -16.32 -8.35
N TYR A 74 -11.94 -15.12 -8.84
CA TYR A 74 -12.73 -13.95 -8.50
C TYR A 74 -14.09 -13.98 -9.21
N GLN A 75 -15.17 -13.82 -8.45
CA GLN A 75 -16.55 -13.97 -8.96
C GLN A 75 -16.91 -12.95 -10.06
N ARG A 76 -16.27 -11.77 -10.07
CA ARG A 76 -16.48 -10.74 -11.10
C ARG A 76 -15.55 -10.90 -12.31
N GLY A 77 -14.76 -11.97 -12.35
CA GLY A 77 -13.85 -12.31 -13.43
C GLY A 77 -12.45 -11.70 -13.29
N ALA A 78 -11.46 -12.37 -13.89
CA ALA A 78 -10.05 -11.96 -13.82
C ALA A 78 -9.79 -10.55 -14.38
N ALA A 79 -10.57 -10.13 -15.38
CA ALA A 79 -10.47 -8.81 -16.01
C ALA A 79 -10.92 -7.65 -15.10
N ALA A 80 -11.66 -7.93 -14.01
CA ALA A 80 -12.06 -6.91 -13.04
C ALA A 80 -10.93 -6.51 -12.07
N VAL A 81 -9.73 -7.07 -12.23
CA VAL A 81 -8.55 -6.75 -11.43
C VAL A 81 -7.42 -6.33 -12.37
N GLU A 82 -6.89 -5.13 -12.15
CA GLU A 82 -5.60 -4.71 -12.73
C GLU A 82 -4.49 -4.83 -11.69
N VAL A 83 -3.26 -5.04 -12.16
CA VAL A 83 -2.07 -5.12 -11.31
C VAL A 83 -1.11 -4.01 -11.72
N ILE A 84 -0.66 -3.25 -10.74
CA ILE A 84 0.23 -2.10 -10.91
C ILE A 84 1.49 -2.36 -10.12
N VAL A 85 2.63 -2.51 -10.80
CA VAL A 85 3.94 -2.63 -10.16
C VAL A 85 4.55 -1.23 -10.04
N ALA A 86 4.53 -0.69 -8.82
CA ALA A 86 5.26 0.53 -8.47
C ALA A 86 6.73 0.19 -8.24
N ASP A 87 7.52 0.29 -9.31
CA ASP A 87 8.96 0.05 -9.33
C ASP A 87 9.72 1.19 -8.64
N ASN A 88 10.22 0.92 -7.45
CA ASN A 88 10.82 1.89 -6.55
C ASN A 88 12.33 2.09 -6.81
N ALA A 89 12.66 2.31 -8.09
CA ALA A 89 14.01 2.41 -8.64
C ALA A 89 14.82 1.09 -8.56
N SER A 90 14.24 -0.01 -9.04
CA SER A 90 14.98 -1.27 -9.14
C SER A 90 16.12 -1.17 -10.17
N THR A 91 17.20 -1.88 -9.90
CA THR A 91 18.38 -2.01 -10.76
C THR A 91 18.48 -3.40 -11.41
N ASP A 92 17.55 -4.29 -11.10
CA ASP A 92 17.46 -5.65 -11.60
C ASP A 92 16.32 -5.79 -12.63
N ARG A 93 15.88 -7.02 -12.91
CA ARG A 93 14.82 -7.27 -13.90
C ARG A 93 13.39 -7.09 -13.38
N THR A 94 13.19 -6.55 -12.17
CA THR A 94 11.85 -6.39 -11.56
C THR A 94 10.84 -5.71 -12.48
N ALA A 95 11.21 -4.55 -13.04
CA ALA A 95 10.33 -3.78 -13.90
C ALA A 95 10.06 -4.48 -15.24
N GLU A 96 11.03 -5.23 -15.76
CA GLU A 96 10.87 -6.05 -16.98
C GLU A 96 9.87 -7.18 -16.74
N LEU A 97 10.03 -7.92 -15.63
CA LEU A 97 9.16 -9.04 -15.26
C LEU A 97 7.70 -8.60 -15.08
N GLY A 98 7.47 -7.44 -14.46
CA GLY A 98 6.12 -6.86 -14.37
C GLY A 98 5.50 -6.60 -15.74
N ARG A 99 6.25 -6.00 -16.68
CA ARG A 99 5.75 -5.72 -18.05
C ARG A 99 5.44 -6.99 -18.83
N THR A 100 6.29 -8.02 -18.72
CA THR A 100 6.08 -9.32 -19.38
C THR A 100 4.80 -10.02 -18.90
N ARG A 101 4.33 -9.69 -17.70
CA ARG A 101 3.08 -10.19 -17.11
C ARG A 101 1.89 -9.24 -17.34
N GLU A 102 2.00 -8.33 -18.32
CA GLU A 102 0.97 -7.35 -18.68
C GLU A 102 0.54 -6.44 -17.52
N CYS A 103 1.38 -6.30 -16.49
CA CYS A 103 1.13 -5.35 -15.41
C CYS A 103 1.44 -3.92 -15.87
N VAL A 104 0.73 -2.95 -15.31
CA VAL A 104 1.10 -1.53 -15.44
C VAL A 104 2.33 -1.30 -14.56
N VAL A 105 3.46 -0.89 -15.14
CA VAL A 105 4.67 -0.61 -14.37
C VAL A 105 4.90 0.89 -14.26
N VAL A 106 4.89 1.40 -13.03
CA VAL A 106 5.12 2.81 -12.71
C VAL A 106 6.49 2.95 -12.08
N HIS A 107 7.40 3.65 -12.76
CA HIS A 107 8.72 3.91 -12.22
C HIS A 107 8.69 5.08 -11.23
N VAL A 108 9.38 4.92 -10.10
CA VAL A 108 9.43 5.88 -9.01
C VAL A 108 10.89 6.24 -8.75
N GLU A 109 11.25 7.46 -9.11
CA GLU A 109 12.64 7.95 -9.07
C GLU A 109 13.25 7.97 -7.65
N LYS A 110 12.41 8.12 -6.62
CA LYS A 110 12.86 8.21 -5.22
C LYS A 110 12.51 6.95 -4.46
N ARG A 111 13.54 6.25 -3.98
CA ARG A 111 13.42 5.05 -3.13
C ARG A 111 12.74 5.33 -1.79
N ARG A 112 11.41 5.42 -1.80
CA ARG A 112 10.56 5.73 -0.63
C ARG A 112 9.24 4.96 -0.75
N ILE A 113 8.92 4.16 0.26
CA ILE A 113 7.69 3.36 0.33
C ILE A 113 6.45 4.22 0.04
N ALA A 114 6.32 5.37 0.71
CA ALA A 114 5.18 6.25 0.47
C ALA A 114 5.12 6.79 -0.97
N ALA A 115 6.26 7.06 -1.61
CA ALA A 115 6.29 7.52 -2.99
C ALA A 115 5.82 6.42 -3.95
N ALA A 116 6.25 5.17 -3.72
CA ALA A 116 5.82 4.03 -4.52
C ALA A 116 4.31 3.77 -4.40
N ARG A 117 3.78 3.73 -3.17
CA ARG A 117 2.33 3.58 -2.94
C ARG A 117 1.53 4.70 -3.62
N ASN A 118 1.96 5.94 -3.47
CA ASN A 118 1.26 7.09 -4.05
C ASN A 118 1.31 7.09 -5.59
N ALA A 119 2.45 6.71 -6.17
CA ALA A 119 2.59 6.62 -7.62
C ALA A 119 1.71 5.51 -8.19
N GLY A 120 1.69 4.33 -7.56
CA GLY A 120 0.81 3.24 -7.95
C GLY A 120 -0.68 3.59 -7.79
N ALA A 121 -1.05 4.23 -6.67
CA ALA A 121 -2.41 4.73 -6.46
C ALA A 121 -2.81 5.78 -7.50
N GLY A 122 -1.89 6.67 -7.91
CA GLY A 122 -2.14 7.67 -8.96
C GLY A 122 -2.33 7.08 -10.35
N ALA A 123 -1.80 5.88 -10.61
CA ALA A 123 -2.00 5.15 -11.87
C ALA A 123 -3.21 4.20 -11.83
N SER A 124 -3.87 4.05 -10.68
CA SER A 124 -4.98 3.12 -10.47
C SER A 124 -6.28 3.61 -11.09
N ARG A 125 -7.07 2.67 -11.61
CA ARG A 125 -8.36 2.89 -12.28
C ARG A 125 -9.51 2.11 -11.64
N GLY A 126 -9.20 1.15 -10.78
CA GLY A 126 -10.16 0.36 -10.04
C GLY A 126 -10.83 1.14 -8.91
N ASP A 127 -12.05 0.75 -8.57
CA ASP A 127 -12.82 1.38 -7.49
C ASP A 127 -12.20 1.10 -6.09
N VAL A 128 -11.47 0.00 -5.95
CA VAL A 128 -10.82 -0.43 -4.71
C VAL A 128 -9.30 -0.53 -4.90
N LEU A 129 -8.57 0.19 -4.05
CA LEU A 129 -7.10 0.09 -3.98
C LEU A 129 -6.69 -0.99 -2.97
N ALA A 130 -5.94 -1.98 -3.41
CA ALA A 130 -5.29 -2.97 -2.56
C ALA A 130 -3.77 -2.83 -2.66
N PHE A 131 -3.08 -2.72 -1.53
CA PHE A 131 -1.62 -2.55 -1.52
C PHE A 131 -0.94 -3.83 -1.02
N ILE A 132 0.14 -4.22 -1.69
CA ILE A 132 0.94 -5.39 -1.31
C ILE A 132 2.42 -5.16 -1.65
N ASP A 133 3.32 -5.82 -0.94
CA ASP A 133 4.74 -5.83 -1.24
C ASP A 133 5.09 -7.04 -2.13
N ALA A 134 6.06 -6.90 -3.03
CA ALA A 134 6.38 -7.92 -4.04
C ALA A 134 6.99 -9.23 -3.50
N ASP A 135 7.38 -9.24 -2.22
CA ASP A 135 7.90 -10.41 -1.50
C ASP A 135 6.80 -11.28 -0.85
N SER A 136 5.54 -10.98 -1.14
CA SER A 136 4.36 -11.61 -0.54
C SER A 136 3.59 -12.51 -1.52
N GLN A 137 2.63 -13.27 -1.00
CA GLN A 137 1.65 -14.02 -1.79
C GLN A 137 0.25 -13.73 -1.26
N ILE A 138 -0.76 -13.81 -2.13
CA ILE A 138 -2.16 -13.64 -1.73
C ILE A 138 -2.92 -14.97 -1.70
N HIS A 139 -3.99 -15.00 -0.91
CA HIS A 139 -4.87 -16.16 -0.85
C HIS A 139 -5.73 -16.23 -2.14
N PRO A 140 -6.08 -17.42 -2.65
CA PRO A 140 -6.94 -17.55 -3.82
C PRO A 140 -8.29 -16.83 -3.71
N ASP A 141 -8.80 -16.65 -2.49
CA ASP A 141 -10.07 -15.95 -2.23
C ASP A 141 -9.91 -14.47 -1.85
N THR A 142 -8.71 -13.89 -1.98
CA THR A 142 -8.42 -12.52 -1.51
C THR A 142 -9.42 -11.49 -2.05
N PHE A 143 -9.67 -11.45 -3.37
CA PHE A 143 -10.58 -10.46 -3.96
C PHE A 143 -12.04 -10.66 -3.53
N ASN A 144 -12.53 -11.91 -3.51
CA ASN A 144 -13.88 -12.23 -3.03
C ASN A 144 -14.05 -11.81 -1.55
N SER A 145 -13.03 -12.04 -0.73
CA SER A 145 -13.06 -11.73 0.70
C SER A 145 -13.07 -10.22 0.97
N ILE A 146 -12.29 -9.46 0.18
CA ILE A 146 -12.30 -7.99 0.28
C ILE A 146 -13.66 -7.45 -0.17
N ASP A 147 -14.22 -7.94 -1.27
CA ASP A 147 -15.56 -7.50 -1.72
C ASP A 147 -16.64 -7.80 -0.68
N ALA A 148 -16.63 -9.00 -0.08
CA ALA A 148 -17.57 -9.35 0.98
C ALA A 148 -17.45 -8.42 2.20
N ALA A 149 -16.24 -8.03 2.58
CA ALA A 149 -16.00 -7.09 3.68
C ALA A 149 -16.45 -5.65 3.33
N LEU A 150 -16.26 -5.22 2.08
CA LEU A 150 -16.65 -3.91 1.57
C LEU A 150 -18.14 -3.80 1.21
N ALA A 151 -18.88 -4.91 1.16
CA ALA A 151 -20.33 -4.90 0.94
C ALA A 151 -21.08 -4.13 2.05
N SER A 152 -20.48 -4.00 3.24
CA SER A 152 -20.98 -3.12 4.29
C SER A 152 -20.59 -1.68 4.01
N VAL A 153 -21.57 -0.77 3.92
CA VAL A 153 -21.36 0.67 3.77
C VAL A 153 -20.59 1.32 4.95
N ALA A 154 -20.42 0.60 6.06
CA ALA A 154 -19.61 1.04 7.19
C ALA A 154 -18.10 0.75 7.00
N THR A 155 -17.73 -0.09 6.03
CA THR A 155 -16.34 -0.49 5.80
C THR A 155 -15.72 0.37 4.70
N ILE A 156 -14.82 1.28 5.06
CA ILE A 156 -14.07 2.12 4.10
C ILE A 156 -12.66 1.59 3.81
N GLY A 157 -12.24 0.52 4.49
CA GLY A 157 -10.92 -0.07 4.34
C GLY A 157 -10.66 -1.17 5.37
N GLY A 158 -9.55 -1.89 5.20
CA GLY A 158 -9.16 -3.00 6.07
C GLY A 158 -7.76 -3.50 5.75
N THR A 159 -7.36 -4.56 6.45
CA THR A 159 -6.11 -5.29 6.21
C THR A 159 -6.42 -6.77 6.14
N THR A 160 -5.66 -7.50 5.33
CA THR A 160 -5.71 -8.97 5.33
C THR A 160 -4.85 -9.51 6.48
N GLY A 161 -5.16 -10.73 6.93
CA GLY A 161 -4.26 -11.48 7.82
C GLY A 161 -2.97 -11.85 7.08
N THR A 162 -1.86 -11.94 7.82
CA THR A 162 -0.56 -12.34 7.29
C THR A 162 -0.15 -13.69 7.85
N ARG A 163 0.23 -14.63 6.96
CA ARG A 163 0.87 -15.89 7.36
C ARG A 163 2.32 -15.86 6.89
N PHE A 164 3.25 -15.98 7.83
CA PHE A 164 4.67 -16.03 7.49
C PHE A 164 5.02 -17.39 6.85
N GLU A 165 5.68 -17.36 5.69
CA GLU A 165 6.22 -18.56 5.02
C GLU A 165 7.32 -19.22 5.86
N ARG A 166 8.05 -18.42 6.65
CA ARG A 166 9.08 -18.88 7.58
C ARG A 166 8.69 -18.63 9.03
N SER A 167 8.91 -19.62 9.88
CA SER A 167 8.71 -19.51 11.32
C SER A 167 10.05 -19.68 12.02
N SER A 168 10.53 -18.63 12.67
CA SER A 168 11.70 -18.68 13.55
C SER A 168 11.28 -18.42 14.99
N LEU A 169 12.12 -18.79 15.96
CA LEU A 169 11.85 -18.47 17.35
C LEU A 169 11.74 -16.95 17.56
N GLY A 170 12.63 -16.17 16.97
CA GLY A 170 12.60 -14.70 17.03
C GLY A 170 11.32 -14.10 16.44
N LEU A 171 10.86 -14.60 15.28
CA LEU A 171 9.59 -14.17 14.66
C LEU A 171 8.40 -14.50 15.56
N ARG A 172 8.35 -15.72 16.12
CA ARG A 172 7.27 -16.14 17.04
C ARG A 172 7.24 -15.29 18.32
N CYS A 173 8.40 -15.02 18.92
CA CYS A 173 8.50 -14.17 20.10
C CYS A 173 8.06 -12.73 19.80
N SER A 174 8.54 -12.15 18.69
CA SER A 174 8.17 -10.79 18.27
C SER A 174 6.68 -10.67 17.98
N TYR A 175 6.12 -11.63 17.25
CA TYR A 175 4.69 -11.69 16.96
C TYR A 175 3.85 -11.85 18.23
N GLY A 176 4.25 -12.75 19.13
CA GLY A 176 3.58 -12.93 20.43
C GLY A 176 3.58 -11.65 21.28
N MET A 177 4.70 -10.92 21.31
CA MET A 177 4.81 -9.66 22.03
C MET A 177 3.86 -8.59 21.46
N LEU A 178 3.74 -8.51 20.12
CA LEU A 178 2.80 -7.60 19.45
C LEU A 178 1.34 -7.96 19.76
N LEU A 179 0.99 -9.25 19.79
CA LEU A 179 -0.36 -9.68 20.16
C LEU A 179 -0.71 -9.32 21.61
N LEU A 180 0.25 -9.51 22.53
CA LEU A 180 0.07 -9.12 23.94
C LEU A 180 -0.14 -7.61 24.06
N LEU A 181 0.70 -6.80 23.41
CA LEU A 181 0.57 -5.34 23.39
C LEU A 181 -0.77 -4.90 22.81
N GLY A 182 -1.19 -5.47 21.67
CA GLY A 182 -2.47 -5.18 21.05
C GLY A 182 -3.67 -5.52 21.93
N THR A 183 -3.57 -6.59 22.71
CA THR A 183 -4.62 -6.98 23.67
C THR A 183 -4.68 -6.01 24.85
N MET A 184 -3.53 -5.61 25.39
CA MET A 184 -3.44 -4.61 26.46
C MET A 184 -4.04 -3.26 26.03
N LEU A 185 -3.75 -2.81 24.80
CA LEU A 185 -4.30 -1.55 24.25
C LEU A 185 -5.81 -1.59 23.98
N ARG A 186 -6.43 -2.77 23.91
CA ARG A 186 -7.89 -2.92 23.78
C ARG A 186 -8.61 -2.94 25.12
N LEU A 187 -7.89 -3.19 26.20
CA LEU A 187 -8.41 -3.29 27.56
C LEU A 187 -8.19 -2.00 28.38
N ALA A 188 -7.41 -1.05 27.86
CA ALA A 188 -7.15 0.27 28.43
C ALA A 188 -8.02 1.34 27.76
#